data_AF-A0AAD4PJY2-F1
#
_entry.id   AF-A0AAD4PJY2-F1
#
_cell.length_a   1.000
_cell.length_b   1.000
_cell.length_c   1.000
_cell.angle_alpha   90.00
_cell.angle_beta   90.00
_cell.angle_gamma   90.00
#
_symmetry.space_group_name_H-M   'P 1'
#
loop_
_entity.id
_entity.type
_entity.pdbx_description
1 polymer ?
#
loop_
_entity_poly.entity_id
_entity_poly.type
_entity_poly.pdbx_seq_one_letter_code
_entity_poly.pdbx_strand_id
1 'polypeptide(L)'
;SLNVLCAICNEFYNANDVICSTSTCGHIFHMDCLNRWLRRSNTCPQCRAVCHRQRVHRIFLNFAARTEGDEDNVERVQIQWVPIDLSDPTATIELDGAVQSGTTVDGIDTYVARGYYQEDLLPGGFVPQNRVVLASHACSAHRLRTEVDLLVLTDCEYKWQSAEDGRVPKNALVAGYSELGEVLYTGRGVYQGHTILGKVHPSHHVLYMPYNEEEVNARTYEVLVVTPKEQAER
;
A
#
# COMPACT_ATOMS: atom_id res chain seq x y z
N SER A 1 -25.18 -5.93 3.32
CA SER A 1 -24.56 -5.39 2.11
C SER A 1 -24.39 -3.89 2.25
N LEU A 2 -23.20 -3.35 2.00
CA LEU A 2 -22.99 -1.90 1.95
C LEU A 2 -23.57 -1.41 0.61
N ASN A 3 -24.68 -0.68 0.64
CA ASN A 3 -25.39 -0.25 -0.57
C ASN A 3 -24.83 1.07 -1.08
N VAL A 4 -23.58 1.05 -1.54
CA VAL A 4 -22.90 2.23 -2.10
C VAL A 4 -22.84 2.07 -3.61
N LEU A 5 -23.30 3.09 -4.34
CA LEU A 5 -23.42 3.08 -5.80
C LEU A 5 -22.69 4.25 -6.44
N CYS A 6 -22.32 4.11 -7.71
CA CYS A 6 -21.83 5.22 -8.51
C CYS A 6 -23.02 6.04 -9.03
N ALA A 7 -23.08 7.32 -8.68
CA ALA A 7 -24.19 8.19 -9.05
C ALA A 7 -24.27 8.57 -10.55
N ILE A 8 -23.33 8.09 -11.36
CA ILE A 8 -23.33 8.32 -12.82
C ILE A 8 -23.97 7.14 -13.55
N CYS A 9 -23.59 5.90 -13.22
CA CYS A 9 -24.16 4.70 -13.85
C CYS A 9 -25.26 4.03 -13.02
N ASN A 10 -25.43 4.43 -11.76
CA ASN A 10 -26.34 3.84 -10.77
C ASN A 10 -26.08 2.36 -10.45
N GLU A 11 -24.88 1.86 -10.73
CA GLU A 11 -24.46 0.51 -10.38
C GLU A 11 -23.80 0.49 -8.99
N PHE A 12 -24.04 -0.60 -8.23
CA PHE A 12 -23.38 -0.84 -6.96
C PHE A 12 -21.90 -1.15 -7.16
N TYR A 13 -21.07 -0.66 -6.25
CA TYR A 13 -19.65 -0.99 -6.28
C TYR A 13 -19.41 -2.46 -5.95
N ASN A 14 -18.48 -3.07 -6.67
CA ASN A 14 -17.97 -4.41 -6.40
C ASN A 14 -16.44 -4.40 -6.20
N ALA A 15 -15.89 -5.51 -5.72
CA ALA A 15 -14.47 -5.64 -5.37
C ALA A 15 -13.50 -5.40 -6.53
N ASN A 16 -13.95 -5.51 -7.77
CA ASN A 16 -13.11 -5.32 -8.95
C ASN A 16 -13.21 -3.90 -9.54
N ASP A 17 -14.05 -3.05 -8.96
CA ASP A 17 -14.26 -1.70 -9.48
C ASP A 17 -13.09 -0.77 -9.17
N VAL A 18 -12.69 0.01 -10.16
CA VAL A 18 -11.79 1.13 -9.95
C VAL A 18 -12.62 2.33 -9.52
N ILE A 19 -12.53 2.70 -8.25
CA ILE A 19 -13.31 3.79 -7.65
C ILE A 19 -12.38 4.97 -7.40
N CYS A 20 -12.88 6.18 -7.59
CA CYS A 20 -12.14 7.40 -7.31
C CYS A 20 -13.00 8.45 -6.60
N SER A 21 -12.33 9.32 -5.86
CA SER A 21 -12.90 10.46 -5.16
C SER A 21 -12.39 11.76 -5.74
N THR A 22 -13.27 12.76 -5.82
CA THR A 22 -12.87 14.12 -6.21
C THR A 22 -12.11 14.80 -5.07
N SER A 23 -10.98 15.47 -5.36
CA SER A 23 -10.17 16.13 -4.32
C SER A 23 -10.89 17.22 -3.53
N THR A 24 -11.84 17.91 -4.14
CA THR A 24 -12.46 19.11 -3.54
C THR A 24 -13.64 18.78 -2.63
N CYS A 25 -14.45 17.78 -2.98
CA CYS A 25 -15.70 17.49 -2.28
C CYS A 25 -15.85 16.05 -1.81
N GLY A 26 -14.88 15.17 -2.10
CA GLY A 26 -14.85 13.82 -1.57
C GLY A 26 -15.85 12.82 -2.17
N HIS A 27 -16.78 13.27 -3.04
CA HIS A 27 -17.74 12.37 -3.70
C HIS A 27 -17.04 11.34 -4.58
N ILE A 28 -17.58 10.13 -4.57
CA ILE A 28 -16.96 8.93 -5.14
C ILE A 28 -17.71 8.41 -6.36
N PHE A 29 -16.96 7.93 -7.35
CA PHE A 29 -17.47 7.45 -8.63
C PHE A 29 -16.60 6.30 -9.15
N HIS A 30 -17.09 5.48 -10.09
CA HIS A 30 -16.17 4.68 -10.91
C HIS A 30 -15.24 5.62 -11.69
N MET A 31 -13.97 5.24 -11.80
CA MET A 31 -12.94 6.01 -12.50
C MET A 31 -13.36 6.31 -13.95
N ASP A 32 -13.87 5.33 -14.67
CA ASP A 32 -14.33 5.51 -16.05
C ASP A 32 -15.56 6.41 -16.16
N CYS A 33 -16.46 6.33 -15.18
CA CYS A 33 -17.65 7.18 -15.12
C CYS A 33 -17.25 8.64 -14.90
N LEU A 34 -16.37 8.91 -13.92
CA LEU A 34 -15.90 10.27 -13.67
C LEU A 34 -15.04 10.80 -14.82
N ASN A 35 -14.14 9.99 -15.39
CA ASN A 35 -13.33 10.39 -16.54
C ASN A 35 -14.20 10.77 -17.74
N ARG A 36 -15.25 9.99 -18.04
CA ARG A 36 -16.21 10.33 -19.11
C ARG A 36 -16.91 11.66 -18.85
N TRP A 37 -17.31 11.93 -17.62
CA TRP A 37 -17.93 13.18 -17.22
C TRP A 37 -16.98 14.38 -17.34
N LEU A 38 -15.75 14.25 -16.84
CA LEU A 38 -14.76 15.33 -16.82
C LEU A 38 -14.26 15.74 -18.21
N ARG A 39 -14.49 14.92 -19.24
CA ARG A 39 -14.31 15.34 -20.65
C ARG A 39 -15.31 16.40 -21.11
N ARG A 40 -16.44 16.56 -20.40
CA ARG A 40 -17.54 17.47 -20.76
C ARG A 40 -17.73 18.60 -19.75
N SER A 41 -17.35 18.41 -18.49
CA SER A 41 -17.52 19.41 -17.43
C SER A 41 -16.45 19.27 -16.35
N ASN A 42 -15.89 20.38 -15.88
CA ASN A 42 -14.92 20.38 -14.76
C ASN A 42 -15.62 20.49 -13.39
N THR A 43 -16.72 19.77 -13.20
CA THR A 43 -17.52 19.81 -11.97
C THR A 43 -17.85 18.42 -11.47
N CYS A 44 -18.04 18.27 -10.16
CA CYS A 44 -18.51 17.04 -9.54
C CYS A 44 -19.93 16.68 -10.06
N PRO A 45 -20.16 15.45 -10.56
CA PRO A 45 -21.48 15.01 -11.01
C PRO A 45 -22.58 15.09 -9.95
N GLN A 46 -22.24 14.97 -8.67
CA GLN A 46 -23.23 15.01 -7.57
C GLN A 46 -23.51 16.42 -7.05
N CYS A 47 -22.48 17.18 -6.69
CA CYS A 47 -22.66 18.48 -6.02
C CYS A 47 -22.28 19.70 -6.86
N ARG A 48 -21.77 19.49 -8.08
CA ARG A 48 -21.32 20.53 -9.02
C ARG A 48 -20.14 21.40 -8.54
N ALA A 49 -19.50 21.05 -7.42
CA ALA A 49 -18.25 21.68 -7.00
C ALA A 49 -17.15 21.51 -8.06
N VAL A 50 -16.20 22.45 -8.13
CA VAL A 50 -15.09 22.42 -9.09
C VAL A 50 -14.27 21.14 -8.91
N CYS A 51 -14.06 20.42 -10.00
CA CYS A 51 -13.33 19.15 -10.04
C CYS A 51 -12.39 19.13 -11.24
N HIS A 52 -11.10 18.94 -10.98
CA HIS A 52 -10.08 18.84 -12.01
C HIS A 52 -9.68 17.38 -12.21
N ARG A 53 -9.55 16.96 -13.46
CA ARG A 53 -9.22 15.58 -13.83
C ARG A 53 -7.89 15.07 -13.28
N GLN A 54 -6.94 15.98 -13.05
CA GLN A 54 -5.63 15.69 -12.46
C GLN A 54 -5.65 15.65 -10.93
N ARG A 55 -6.79 15.94 -10.29
CA ARG A 55 -6.96 15.96 -8.82
C ARG A 55 -8.04 14.97 -8.40
N VAL A 56 -7.96 13.77 -8.95
CA VAL A 56 -8.85 12.66 -8.67
C VAL A 56 -8.03 11.60 -7.94
N HIS A 57 -8.48 11.20 -6.76
CA HIS A 57 -7.78 10.22 -5.94
C HIS A 57 -8.45 8.87 -6.09
N ARG A 58 -7.71 7.83 -6.49
CA ARG A 58 -8.25 6.46 -6.46
C ARG A 58 -8.48 6.04 -5.01
N ILE A 59 -9.61 5.40 -4.75
CA ILE A 59 -9.96 4.89 -3.42
C ILE A 59 -10.23 3.39 -3.51
N PHE A 60 -9.88 2.68 -2.46
CA PHE A 60 -10.08 1.24 -2.35
C PHE A 60 -11.08 0.98 -1.23
N LEU A 61 -12.23 0.41 -1.57
CA LEU A 61 -13.22 -0.03 -0.59
C LEU A 61 -12.95 -1.49 -0.23
N ASN A 62 -12.97 -1.81 1.06
CA ASN A 62 -12.86 -3.19 1.53
C ASN A 62 -14.23 -3.86 1.46
N PHE A 63 -14.43 -4.75 0.48
CA PHE A 63 -15.68 -5.49 0.31
C PHE A 63 -15.63 -6.80 1.11
N ALA A 64 -16.47 -6.91 2.14
CA ALA A 64 -16.73 -8.15 2.86
C ALA A 64 -18.21 -8.55 2.66
N ALA A 65 -18.46 -9.81 2.32
CA ALA A 65 -19.80 -10.36 2.34
C ALA A 65 -20.26 -10.46 3.80
N ARG A 66 -21.48 -10.02 4.10
CA ARG A 66 -22.12 -10.37 5.37
C ARG A 66 -22.68 -11.78 5.24
N THR A 67 -22.25 -12.71 6.07
CA THR A 67 -22.84 -14.06 6.13
C THR A 67 -23.94 -14.09 7.19
N GLU A 68 -25.05 -14.79 6.91
CA GLU A 68 -26.06 -15.10 7.93
C GLU A 68 -25.41 -16.07 8.92
N GLY A 69 -24.84 -15.50 9.98
CA GLY A 69 -23.85 -16.14 10.85
C GLY A 69 -22.86 -15.15 11.47
N ASP A 70 -22.84 -13.88 11.07
CA ASP A 70 -21.97 -12.83 11.63
C ASP A 70 -22.39 -12.40 13.07
N GLU A 71 -22.58 -13.36 13.98
CA GLU A 71 -22.20 -13.20 15.39
C GLU A 71 -20.84 -13.88 15.62
N ASP A 72 -19.84 -13.51 14.82
CA ASP A 72 -18.46 -13.93 15.09
C ASP A 72 -17.62 -12.71 15.44
N ASN A 73 -17.01 -12.80 16.62
CA ASN A 73 -15.99 -11.92 17.15
C ASN A 73 -14.75 -11.98 16.24
N VAL A 74 -14.83 -11.38 15.04
CA VAL A 74 -13.67 -11.29 14.13
C VAL A 74 -12.68 -10.34 14.78
N GLU A 75 -11.64 -10.90 15.40
CA GLU A 75 -10.53 -10.14 15.96
C GLU A 75 -9.93 -9.26 14.85
N ARG A 76 -10.20 -7.95 14.93
CA ARG A 76 -9.76 -7.00 13.92
C ARG A 76 -8.28 -6.66 14.15
N VAL A 77 -7.44 -7.01 13.19
CA VAL A 77 -6.04 -6.58 13.14
C VAL A 77 -5.99 -5.06 12.94
N GLN A 78 -5.39 -4.32 13.88
CA GLN A 78 -5.20 -2.89 13.74
C GLN A 78 -3.93 -2.58 12.93
N ILE A 79 -4.07 -2.53 11.61
CA ILE A 79 -3.02 -2.13 10.66
C ILE A 79 -3.13 -0.63 10.41
N GLN A 80 -2.07 0.13 10.73
CA GLN A 80 -2.06 1.57 10.52
C GLN A 80 -0.96 1.98 9.54
N TRP A 81 -1.35 2.75 8.52
CA TRP A 81 -0.45 3.48 7.62
C TRP A 81 -0.41 4.93 8.10
N VAL A 82 0.67 5.30 8.80
CA VAL A 82 0.84 6.62 9.40
C VAL A 82 1.50 7.54 8.37
N PRO A 83 0.84 8.62 7.92
CA PRO A 83 1.42 9.54 6.97
C PRO A 83 2.58 10.32 7.59
N ILE A 84 3.68 10.47 6.85
CA ILE A 84 4.87 11.20 7.24
C ILE A 84 5.28 12.11 6.08
N ASP A 85 5.48 13.40 6.36
CA ASP A 85 6.16 14.29 5.44
C ASP A 85 7.68 14.23 5.69
N LEU A 86 8.40 13.57 4.78
CA LEU A 86 9.85 13.46 4.86
C LEU A 86 10.58 14.75 4.47
N SER A 87 9.88 15.70 3.84
CA SER A 87 10.44 16.98 3.41
C SER A 87 10.53 18.00 4.55
N ASP A 88 9.72 17.84 5.59
CA ASP A 88 9.80 18.65 6.82
C ASP A 88 10.93 18.15 7.72
N PRO A 89 12.05 18.88 7.87
CA PRO A 89 13.16 18.45 8.72
C PRO A 89 12.82 18.51 10.22
N THR A 90 11.76 19.20 10.61
CA THR A 90 11.35 19.39 12.01
C THR A 90 10.38 18.34 12.51
N ALA A 91 9.69 17.63 11.59
CA ALA A 91 8.75 16.58 11.94
C ALA A 91 9.45 15.45 12.69
N THR A 92 8.99 15.17 13.91
CA THR A 92 9.44 14.02 14.70
C THR A 92 8.77 12.75 14.17
N ILE A 93 9.54 11.69 13.98
CA ILE A 93 9.04 10.41 13.46
C ILE A 93 9.09 9.40 14.60
N GLU A 94 7.92 8.99 15.09
CA GLU A 94 7.79 7.95 16.10
C GLU A 94 7.87 6.57 15.43
N LEU A 95 8.67 5.68 16.02
CA LEU A 95 8.88 4.31 15.51
C LEU A 95 8.24 3.26 16.42
N ASP A 96 7.47 3.66 17.42
CA ASP A 96 6.78 2.70 18.29
C ASP A 96 5.74 1.91 17.46
N GLY A 97 5.83 0.58 17.52
CA GLY A 97 5.06 -0.32 16.66
C GLY A 97 5.45 -0.31 15.18
N ALA A 98 6.48 0.44 14.75
CA ALA A 98 6.93 0.42 13.36
C ALA A 98 7.59 -0.92 13.01
N VAL A 99 7.26 -1.46 11.83
CA VAL A 99 7.74 -2.80 11.43
C VAL A 99 9.15 -2.73 10.86
N GLN A 100 10.15 -3.23 11.58
CA GLN A 100 11.53 -3.34 11.06
C GLN A 100 11.59 -4.36 9.91
N SER A 101 12.23 -3.98 8.81
CA SER A 101 12.26 -4.77 7.58
C SER A 101 13.61 -5.37 7.22
N GLY A 102 14.70 -4.81 7.72
CA GLY A 102 16.07 -5.20 7.35
C GLY A 102 17.03 -4.04 7.57
N THR A 103 18.13 -4.00 6.85
CA THR A 103 19.14 -2.94 6.96
C THR A 103 19.59 -2.44 5.59
N THR A 104 20.08 -1.20 5.53
CA THR A 104 20.84 -0.71 4.37
C THR A 104 22.20 -1.41 4.29
N VAL A 105 22.94 -1.16 3.20
CA VAL A 105 24.34 -1.59 3.04
C VAL A 105 25.28 -1.04 4.11
N ASP A 106 24.91 0.09 4.71
CA ASP A 106 25.66 0.73 5.79
C ASP A 106 25.28 0.18 7.18
N GLY A 107 24.43 -0.85 7.23
CA GLY A 107 23.95 -1.45 8.47
C GLY A 107 22.90 -0.61 9.21
N ILE A 108 22.27 0.36 8.54
CA ILE A 108 21.23 1.20 9.13
C ILE A 108 19.89 0.48 9.05
N ASP A 109 19.17 0.39 10.17
CA ASP A 109 17.84 -0.23 10.20
C ASP A 109 16.86 0.44 9.25
N THR A 110 16.05 -0.41 8.61
CA THR A 110 14.98 0.00 7.72
C THR A 110 13.64 -0.47 8.26
N TYR A 111 12.59 0.30 7.97
CA TYR A 111 11.22 0.04 8.40
C TYR A 111 10.27 -0.04 7.21
N VAL A 112 9.20 -0.81 7.32
CA VAL A 112 8.21 -0.96 6.24
C VAL A 112 7.47 0.36 6.03
N ALA A 113 7.59 0.91 4.83
CA ALA A 113 6.83 2.07 4.40
C ALA A 113 6.33 1.86 2.97
N ARG A 114 5.50 2.80 2.52
CA ARG A 114 5.10 2.89 1.11
C ARG A 114 4.99 4.36 0.70
N GLY A 115 5.16 4.62 -0.58
CA GLY A 115 4.99 5.97 -1.11
C GLY A 115 4.65 5.94 -2.58
N TYR A 116 4.05 7.03 -3.05
CA TYR A 116 3.77 7.18 -4.47
C TYR A 116 5.04 7.53 -5.24
N TYR A 117 5.21 6.86 -6.37
CA TYR A 117 6.18 7.24 -7.39
C TYR A 117 5.50 7.12 -8.74
N GLN A 118 5.35 8.26 -9.45
CA GLN A 118 4.46 8.34 -10.62
C GLN A 118 3.03 7.90 -10.22
N GLU A 119 2.46 6.91 -10.92
CA GLU A 119 1.11 6.39 -10.64
C GLU A 119 1.13 5.12 -9.76
N ASP A 120 2.32 4.64 -9.38
CA ASP A 120 2.50 3.45 -8.57
C ASP A 120 2.55 3.80 -7.07
N LEU A 121 1.88 2.99 -6.24
CA LEU A 121 2.09 2.98 -4.80
C LEU A 121 3.09 1.88 -4.49
N LEU A 122 4.31 2.24 -4.12
CA LEU A 122 5.41 1.29 -3.97
C LEU A 122 5.70 0.98 -2.51
N PRO A 123 5.79 -0.30 -2.11
CA PRO A 123 6.39 -0.65 -0.83
C PRO A 123 7.90 -0.40 -0.87
N GLY A 124 8.45 0.08 0.24
CA GLY A 124 9.86 0.44 0.36
C GLY A 124 10.36 0.42 1.80
N GLY A 125 11.68 0.43 1.94
CA GLY A 125 12.37 0.51 3.23
C GLY A 125 12.59 1.96 3.65
N PHE A 126 11.93 2.41 4.71
CA PHE A 126 12.16 3.70 5.33
C PHE A 126 13.45 3.70 6.17
N VAL A 127 14.32 4.67 5.94
CA VAL A 127 15.57 4.92 6.68
C VAL A 127 15.41 6.19 7.52
N PRO A 128 15.15 6.07 8.84
CA PRO A 128 14.85 7.22 9.70
C PRO A 128 15.94 8.29 9.71
N GLN A 129 17.20 7.87 9.84
CA GLN A 129 18.36 8.74 9.92
C GLN A 129 18.53 9.61 8.67
N ASN A 130 18.14 9.07 7.51
CA ASN A 130 18.31 9.74 6.21
C ASN A 130 17.01 10.37 5.68
N ARG A 131 15.90 10.21 6.41
CA ARG A 131 14.54 10.62 6.03
C ARG A 131 14.22 10.27 4.57
N VAL A 132 14.29 8.98 4.25
CA VAL A 132 14.09 8.49 2.88
C VAL A 132 13.43 7.12 2.88
N VAL A 133 12.52 6.88 1.93
CA VAL A 133 12.07 5.53 1.59
C VAL A 133 12.81 5.06 0.34
N LEU A 134 13.43 3.89 0.43
CA LEU A 134 14.07 3.21 -0.70
C LEU A 134 13.06 2.25 -1.33
N ALA A 135 12.71 2.47 -2.59
CA ALA A 135 11.75 1.66 -3.32
C ALA A 135 12.28 1.27 -4.70
N SER A 136 11.83 0.16 -5.25
CA SER A 136 12.23 -0.33 -6.58
C SER A 136 11.16 0.00 -7.62
N HIS A 137 11.55 0.55 -8.78
CA HIS A 137 10.64 0.84 -9.89
C HIS A 137 11.38 0.98 -11.23
N ALA A 138 10.80 0.42 -12.29
CA ALA A 138 11.30 0.49 -13.66
C ALA A 138 12.81 0.21 -13.80
N CYS A 139 13.28 -0.93 -13.24
CA CYS A 139 14.68 -1.35 -13.27
C CYS A 139 15.66 -0.46 -12.49
N SER A 140 15.18 0.41 -11.60
CA SER A 140 16.03 1.28 -10.78
C SER A 140 15.56 1.37 -9.34
N ALA A 141 16.48 1.70 -8.43
CA ALA A 141 16.13 2.08 -7.07
C ALA A 141 15.83 3.58 -6.99
N HIS A 142 14.78 3.94 -6.26
CA HIS A 142 14.31 5.30 -6.10
C HIS A 142 14.30 5.71 -4.63
N ARG A 143 14.51 7.01 -4.40
CA ARG A 143 14.56 7.64 -3.08
C ARG A 143 13.35 8.56 -2.94
N LEU A 144 12.35 8.15 -2.17
CA LEU A 144 11.17 8.97 -1.89
C LEU A 144 11.46 9.85 -0.67
N ARG A 145 11.23 11.16 -0.81
CA ARG A 145 11.56 12.20 0.20
C ARG A 145 10.41 13.18 0.48
N THR A 146 9.21 12.83 0.04
CA THR A 146 7.99 13.63 0.21
C THR A 146 7.07 12.92 1.20
N GLU A 147 5.76 13.07 1.02
CA GLU A 147 4.74 12.32 1.75
C GLU A 147 4.86 10.80 1.48
N VAL A 148 4.95 10.03 2.55
CA VAL A 148 4.97 8.56 2.56
C VAL A 148 4.10 8.04 3.71
N ASP A 149 3.72 6.77 3.68
CA ASP A 149 3.06 6.10 4.81
C ASP A 149 4.03 5.10 5.48
N LEU A 150 4.22 5.22 6.79
CA LEU A 150 4.92 4.24 7.62
C LEU A 150 3.95 3.19 8.15
N LEU A 151 4.32 1.92 8.11
CA LEU A 151 3.53 0.85 8.69
C LEU A 151 3.76 0.75 10.20
N VAL A 152 2.69 0.93 10.97
CA VAL A 152 2.66 0.79 12.43
C VAL A 152 1.63 -0.26 12.84
N LEU A 153 2.05 -1.19 13.70
CA LEU A 153 1.27 -2.31 14.21
C LEU A 153 1.29 -2.32 15.75
N THR A 154 0.14 -2.13 16.41
CA THR A 154 0.04 -2.07 17.88
C THR A 154 -0.56 -3.35 18.49
N ASP A 155 -1.61 -3.89 17.86
CA ASP A 155 -2.46 -4.95 18.44
C ASP A 155 -2.51 -6.21 17.57
N CYS A 156 -1.39 -6.53 16.92
CA CYS A 156 -1.27 -7.71 16.09
C CYS A 156 0.14 -8.29 16.11
N GLU A 157 0.26 -9.52 15.64
CA GLU A 157 1.54 -10.16 15.38
C GLU A 157 1.86 -10.07 13.89
N TYR A 158 3.15 -9.98 13.58
CA TYR A 158 3.61 -10.09 12.21
C TYR A 158 4.76 -11.10 12.12
N LYS A 159 4.89 -11.72 10.95
CA LYS A 159 6.01 -12.59 10.63
C LYS A 159 6.42 -12.44 9.18
N TRP A 160 7.69 -12.71 8.94
CA TRP A 160 8.21 -12.88 7.59
C TRP A 160 8.10 -14.35 7.23
N GLN A 161 7.31 -14.65 6.19
CA GLN A 161 7.03 -16.02 5.78
C GLN A 161 7.61 -16.28 4.40
N SER A 162 8.39 -17.35 4.26
CA SER A 162 9.02 -17.74 3.00
C SER A 162 7.97 -17.99 1.90
N ALA A 163 8.27 -17.50 0.70
CA ALA A 163 7.50 -17.71 -0.51
C ALA A 163 8.41 -17.60 -1.75
N GLU A 164 7.87 -17.94 -2.91
CA GLU A 164 8.64 -17.94 -4.16
C GLU A 164 7.76 -17.85 -5.42
N ASP A 165 8.38 -17.48 -6.54
CA ASP A 165 7.79 -17.49 -7.90
C ASP A 165 6.44 -16.75 -8.02
N GLY A 166 6.32 -15.63 -7.30
CA GLY A 166 5.13 -14.77 -7.29
C GLY A 166 4.06 -15.20 -6.28
N ARG A 167 4.25 -16.34 -5.59
CA ARG A 167 3.30 -16.79 -4.57
C ARG A 167 3.40 -15.91 -3.33
N VAL A 168 2.24 -15.68 -2.72
CA VAL A 168 2.14 -14.96 -1.44
C VAL A 168 1.33 -15.79 -0.44
N PRO A 169 1.72 -15.84 0.84
CA PRO A 169 0.98 -16.56 1.86
C PRO A 169 -0.42 -15.97 2.13
N LYS A 170 -1.27 -16.75 2.78
CA LYS A 170 -2.54 -16.23 3.34
C LYS A 170 -2.21 -15.14 4.37
N ASN A 171 -2.99 -14.06 4.35
CA ASN A 171 -2.79 -12.87 5.20
C ASN A 171 -1.52 -12.06 4.88
N ALA A 172 -0.94 -12.23 3.69
CA ALA A 172 0.11 -11.34 3.20
C ALA A 172 -0.37 -9.88 3.17
N LEU A 173 0.46 -8.97 3.67
CA LEU A 173 0.13 -7.55 3.71
C LEU A 173 0.18 -6.95 2.29
N VAL A 174 -0.97 -6.49 1.82
CA VAL A 174 -1.05 -5.64 0.64
C VAL A 174 -0.47 -4.26 0.99
N ALA A 175 0.57 -3.86 0.27
CA ALA A 175 1.34 -2.67 0.59
C ALA A 175 1.46 -1.67 -0.57
N GLY A 176 1.04 -2.05 -1.78
CA GLY A 176 1.15 -1.19 -2.94
C GLY A 176 0.34 -1.68 -4.14
N TYR A 177 0.38 -0.91 -5.21
CA TYR A 177 -0.22 -1.25 -6.49
C TYR A 177 0.59 -0.65 -7.65
N SER A 178 0.63 -1.33 -8.79
CA SER A 178 1.20 -0.78 -10.03
C SER A 178 0.22 0.14 -10.77
N GLU A 179 0.70 0.81 -11.83
CA GLU A 179 -0.06 1.68 -12.72
C GLU A 179 -1.23 0.97 -13.39
N LEU A 180 -1.09 -0.35 -13.63
CA LEU A 180 -2.14 -1.22 -14.16
C LEU A 180 -3.09 -1.72 -13.07
N GLY A 181 -2.86 -1.35 -11.82
CA GLY A 181 -3.66 -1.75 -10.66
C GLY A 181 -3.35 -3.12 -10.11
N GLU A 182 -2.22 -3.74 -10.49
CA GLU A 182 -1.82 -5.02 -9.91
C GLU A 182 -1.37 -4.83 -8.46
N VAL A 183 -1.80 -5.74 -7.59
CA VAL A 183 -1.47 -5.72 -6.16
C VAL A 183 0.00 -6.05 -5.94
N LEU A 184 0.68 -5.21 -5.16
CA LEU A 184 2.05 -5.41 -4.71
C LEU A 184 2.08 -5.71 -3.21
N TYR A 185 2.94 -6.63 -2.82
CA TYR A 185 3.11 -7.06 -1.42
C TYR A 185 4.47 -6.64 -0.89
N THR A 186 4.54 -6.39 0.42
CA THR A 186 5.82 -6.20 1.11
C THR A 186 6.54 -7.54 1.19
N GLY A 187 7.68 -7.62 0.51
CA GLY A 187 8.60 -8.75 0.67
C GLY A 187 10.00 -8.28 1.02
N ARG A 188 10.83 -9.20 1.47
CA ARG A 188 12.25 -8.98 1.65
C ARG A 188 13.05 -10.18 1.18
N GLY A 189 14.26 -9.94 0.72
CA GLY A 189 15.18 -10.96 0.27
C GLY A 189 16.58 -10.70 0.77
N VAL A 190 17.41 -11.74 0.74
CA VAL A 190 18.83 -11.61 1.06
C VAL A 190 19.60 -11.37 -0.24
N TYR A 191 20.31 -10.26 -0.33
CA TYR A 191 21.19 -9.95 -1.46
C TYR A 191 22.53 -9.43 -0.93
N GLN A 192 23.63 -10.03 -1.39
CA GLN A 192 24.99 -9.73 -0.93
C GLN A 192 25.13 -9.67 0.61
N GLY A 193 24.45 -10.59 1.32
CA GLY A 193 24.49 -10.68 2.79
C GLY A 193 23.57 -9.70 3.54
N HIS A 194 22.85 -8.82 2.83
CA HIS A 194 21.94 -7.85 3.43
C HIS A 194 20.50 -8.28 3.22
N THR A 195 19.66 -8.06 4.24
CA THR A 195 18.21 -8.26 4.13
C THR A 195 17.58 -6.96 3.63
N ILE A 196 17.01 -6.99 2.43
CA ILE A 196 16.50 -5.81 1.72
C ILE A 196 15.01 -5.97 1.48
N LEU A 197 14.24 -4.96 1.89
CA LEU A 197 12.81 -4.88 1.58
C LEU A 197 12.60 -4.44 0.13
N GLY A 198 11.64 -5.06 -0.52
CA GLY A 198 11.21 -4.73 -1.87
C GLY A 198 9.73 -5.01 -2.11
N LYS A 199 9.33 -4.96 -3.38
CA LYS A 199 7.98 -5.27 -3.84
C LYS A 199 7.93 -6.69 -4.40
N VAL A 200 7.04 -7.53 -3.90
CA VAL A 200 6.68 -8.77 -4.59
C VAL A 200 5.65 -8.43 -5.65
N HIS A 201 5.95 -8.83 -6.88
CA HIS A 201 5.08 -8.63 -8.04
C HIS A 201 4.58 -10.00 -8.53
N PRO A 202 3.35 -10.40 -8.15
CA PRO A 202 2.86 -11.76 -8.39
C PRO A 202 2.91 -12.20 -9.85
N SER A 203 2.46 -11.37 -10.79
CA SER A 203 2.44 -11.69 -12.23
C SER A 203 3.84 -11.75 -12.87
N HIS A 204 4.82 -11.04 -12.31
CA HIS A 204 6.20 -11.09 -12.76
C HIS A 204 6.98 -12.23 -12.12
N HIS A 205 6.38 -12.91 -11.13
CA HIS A 205 6.95 -14.04 -10.42
C HIS A 205 8.23 -13.73 -9.63
N VAL A 206 8.43 -12.48 -9.20
CA VAL A 206 9.67 -12.03 -8.54
C VAL A 206 9.43 -11.02 -7.42
N LEU A 207 10.38 -10.97 -6.49
CA LEU A 207 10.62 -9.85 -5.59
C LEU A 207 11.63 -8.90 -6.26
N TYR A 208 11.33 -7.62 -6.31
CA TYR A 208 12.25 -6.56 -6.74
C TYR A 208 12.72 -5.74 -5.55
N MET A 209 14.03 -5.63 -5.34
CA MET A 209 14.66 -4.95 -4.23
C MET A 209 15.55 -3.79 -4.73
N PRO A 210 15.50 -2.61 -4.08
CA PRO A 210 16.43 -1.54 -4.37
C PRO A 210 17.81 -1.84 -3.77
N TYR A 211 18.87 -1.85 -4.59
CA TYR A 211 20.25 -2.05 -4.13
C TYR A 211 21.22 -1.23 -4.96
N ASN A 212 22.02 -0.36 -4.32
CA ASN A 212 23.02 0.50 -4.97
C ASN A 212 22.50 1.20 -6.24
N GLU A 213 21.37 1.89 -6.13
CA GLU A 213 20.72 2.63 -7.25
C GLU A 213 20.08 1.75 -8.34
N GLU A 214 20.31 0.45 -8.30
CA GLU A 214 19.73 -0.53 -9.22
C GLU A 214 18.55 -1.29 -8.59
N GLU A 215 17.69 -1.85 -9.44
CA GLU A 215 16.68 -2.83 -9.03
C GLU A 215 17.22 -4.24 -9.24
N VAL A 216 17.46 -4.95 -8.15
CA VAL A 216 17.81 -6.38 -8.19
C VAL A 216 16.56 -7.23 -7.96
N ASN A 217 16.58 -8.48 -8.39
CA ASN A 217 15.43 -9.38 -8.23
C ASN A 217 15.79 -10.73 -7.62
N ALA A 218 14.81 -11.34 -6.96
CA ALA A 218 14.91 -12.69 -6.41
C ALA A 218 13.59 -13.45 -6.65
N ARG A 219 13.70 -14.75 -6.93
CA ARG A 219 12.53 -15.64 -7.04
C ARG A 219 12.12 -16.26 -5.72
N THR A 220 13.04 -16.37 -4.77
CA THR A 220 12.81 -16.84 -3.39
C THR A 220 12.95 -15.68 -2.43
N TYR A 221 11.98 -15.50 -1.54
CA TYR A 221 11.90 -14.34 -0.66
C TYR A 221 11.03 -14.63 0.57
N GLU A 222 10.94 -13.67 1.48
CA GLU A 222 9.97 -13.67 2.56
C GLU A 222 8.91 -12.59 2.32
N VAL A 223 7.66 -12.87 2.65
CA VAL A 223 6.52 -11.94 2.54
C VAL A 223 6.07 -11.58 3.94
N LEU A 224 5.76 -10.30 4.17
CA LEU A 224 5.22 -9.84 5.44
C LEU A 224 3.77 -10.33 5.59
N VAL A 225 3.52 -11.10 6.64
CA VAL A 225 2.20 -11.62 7.00
C VAL A 225 1.82 -11.05 8.35
N VAL A 226 0.58 -10.58 8.47
CA VAL A 226 0.04 -10.01 9.72
C VAL A 226 -1.14 -10.85 10.20
N THR A 227 -1.16 -11.18 11.48
CA THR A 227 -2.21 -11.99 12.13
C THR A 227 -2.72 -11.31 13.41
N PRO A 228 -4.00 -11.49 13.78
CA PRO A 228 -4.48 -11.06 15.10
C PRO A 228 -3.64 -11.70 16.21
N LYS A 229 -3.47 -11.01 17.34
CA LYS A 229 -2.92 -11.62 18.57
C LYS A 229 -3.99 -12.54 19.13
N GLU A 230 -3.68 -13.82 19.32
CA GLU A 230 -4.56 -14.73 20.06
C GLU A 230 -4.79 -14.14 21.46
N GLN A 231 -6.04 -13.80 21.80
CA GLN A 231 -6.37 -13.43 23.17
C GLN A 231 -6.16 -14.67 24.05
N ALA A 232 -5.10 -14.67 24.88
CA ALA A 232 -4.95 -15.66 25.93
C ALA A 232 -6.24 -15.70 26.74
N GLU A 233 -6.85 -16.89 26.78
CA GLU A 233 -8.13 -17.20 27.42
C GLU A 233 -8.32 -16.40 28.72
N ARG A 234 -9.29 -15.48 28.73
CA ARG A 234 -9.72 -14.77 29.94
C ARG A 234 -10.63 -15.65 30.79
#